data_AF-Q2GTI7-F1
#
_entry.id   AF-Q2GTI7-F1
#
_cell.length_a   1.000
_cell.length_b   1.000
_cell.length_c   1.000
_cell.angle_alpha   90.00
_cell.angle_beta   90.00
_cell.angle_gamma   90.00
#
_symmetry.space_group_name_H-M   'P 1'
#
loop_
_entity.id
_entity.type
_entity.pdbx_description
1 polymer ?
#
loop_
_entity_poly.entity_id
_entity_poly.type
_entity_poly.pdbx_seq_one_letter_code
_entity_poly.pdbx_strand_id
1 'polypeptide(L)'
;MEGAPTSCGTETQNPRFRLIEDCSKDVGPEPIQGSGGLPPRATGPKGPAKVLSKAQNRSLRIVVGAYKSGPIRCLETEAWVPPLDLYLNKRLADFEGRLQKQALQSGAGPEAERITTGHLITEACNKVYRRFNKRRKTRGRRPRQGPQSPTPTELAASVVAQWVNYKWKIGGKVKGSNTKEVVELAWQARWEQQRASQQSTTRQRVLNRRIADEDPPALLFTDKALMRHEGLTKAQSSLLSQARIGDIGLRDYLFRVKVPEVRTPYCECGRGRETVEHLVVWCPDPPLQRPWDGKEIRSHRDLQTVLRGVGARSRRFVRKVLGWLMDSGRLLEYRLTRRLELETVDGEG
;
A
#
# COMPACT_ATOMS: atom_id res chain seq x y z
N MET A 1 48.38 -53.04 9.53
CA MET A 1 47.53 -53.19 8.32
C MET A 1 46.17 -52.62 8.67
N GLU A 2 46.03 -51.30 8.58
CA GLU A 2 45.56 -50.58 7.36
C GLU A 2 44.05 -50.83 7.15
N GLY A 3 43.15 -49.85 7.08
CA GLY A 3 43.19 -48.40 7.09
C GLY A 3 41.75 -47.90 6.90
N ALA A 4 41.39 -46.75 7.49
CA ALA A 4 40.16 -46.03 7.13
C ALA A 4 40.26 -45.44 5.70
N PRO A 5 39.14 -45.16 5.02
CA PRO A 5 38.73 -43.75 4.85
C PRO A 5 37.20 -43.52 4.95
N THR A 6 36.70 -42.50 5.67
CA THR A 6 36.38 -41.10 5.26
C THR A 6 35.22 -40.89 4.26
N SER A 7 34.12 -40.33 4.81
CA SER A 7 33.35 -39.14 4.37
C SER A 7 32.57 -39.06 3.04
N CYS A 8 31.55 -38.19 3.11
CA CYS A 8 30.87 -37.42 2.04
C CYS A 8 29.67 -38.10 1.33
N GLY A 9 28.50 -37.49 1.20
CA GLY A 9 28.13 -36.11 1.46
C GLY A 9 26.62 -35.93 1.52
N THR A 10 26.26 -34.86 2.23
CA THR A 10 24.95 -34.24 2.35
C THR A 10 24.29 -34.07 0.99
N GLU A 11 23.09 -34.64 0.80
CA GLU A 11 22.18 -34.18 -0.25
C GLU A 11 21.75 -32.76 0.09
N THR A 12 22.49 -31.80 -0.43
CA THR A 12 22.15 -30.38 -0.44
C THR A 12 20.83 -30.23 -1.20
N GLN A 13 19.70 -30.37 -0.48
CA GLN A 13 18.40 -29.95 -0.95
C GLN A 13 18.50 -28.44 -1.22
N ASN A 14 18.67 -28.09 -2.48
CA ASN A 14 18.90 -26.73 -2.92
C ASN A 14 17.71 -25.84 -2.46
N PRO A 15 17.91 -24.91 -1.51
CA PRO A 15 16.83 -24.10 -0.93
C PRO A 15 16.18 -23.18 -1.97
N ARG A 16 16.80 -23.02 -3.14
CA ARG A 16 16.30 -22.22 -4.26
C ARG A 16 15.08 -22.83 -4.96
N PHE A 17 14.85 -24.15 -4.85
CA PHE A 17 13.69 -24.81 -5.47
C PHE A 17 12.43 -24.84 -4.59
N ARG A 18 12.56 -24.81 -3.25
CA ARG A 18 11.38 -24.66 -2.36
C ARG A 18 10.68 -23.32 -2.53
N LEU A 19 11.44 -22.26 -2.80
CA LEU A 19 10.91 -20.92 -3.07
C LEU A 19 9.96 -20.85 -4.28
N ILE A 20 10.07 -21.77 -5.25
CA ILE A 20 9.24 -21.77 -6.47
C ILE A 20 7.97 -22.61 -6.28
N GLU A 21 8.05 -23.73 -5.55
CA GLU A 21 6.86 -24.54 -5.22
C GLU A 21 5.96 -23.86 -4.17
N ASP A 22 6.54 -23.11 -3.23
CA ASP A 22 5.74 -22.30 -2.29
C ASP A 22 5.02 -21.14 -2.97
N CYS A 23 5.53 -20.68 -4.14
CA CYS A 23 4.81 -19.71 -4.97
C CYS A 23 3.55 -20.28 -5.64
N SER A 24 3.35 -21.60 -5.61
CA SER A 24 2.26 -22.30 -6.30
C SER A 24 0.90 -22.14 -5.60
N LYS A 25 0.89 -21.84 -4.31
CA LYS A 25 -0.33 -21.61 -3.51
C LYS A 25 -0.81 -20.15 -3.57
N ASP A 26 -0.21 -19.34 -4.44
CA ASP A 26 -0.26 -17.87 -4.42
C ASP A 26 -1.30 -17.25 -5.34
N VAL A 27 -2.24 -18.03 -5.85
CA VAL A 27 -3.30 -17.48 -6.69
C VAL A 27 -4.20 -16.57 -5.85
N GLY A 28 -3.95 -15.26 -5.94
CA GLY A 28 -4.96 -14.22 -5.75
C GLY A 28 -5.57 -13.84 -7.09
N PRO A 29 -6.68 -13.11 -7.06
CA PRO A 29 -8.01 -13.61 -6.68
C PRO A 29 -8.54 -14.64 -7.71
N GLU A 30 -9.63 -15.32 -7.35
CA GLU A 30 -10.38 -16.21 -8.25
C GLU A 30 -10.75 -15.49 -9.58
N PRO A 31 -10.77 -16.20 -10.71
CA PRO A 31 -11.32 -15.65 -11.95
C PRO A 31 -12.75 -15.18 -11.74
N ILE A 32 -13.10 -14.04 -12.35
CA ILE A 32 -14.45 -13.47 -12.30
C ILE A 32 -15.38 -14.40 -13.07
N GLN A 33 -16.00 -15.35 -12.38
CA GLN A 33 -17.19 -16.02 -12.90
C GLN A 33 -18.37 -15.06 -12.73
N GLY A 34 -18.76 -14.40 -13.83
CA GLY A 34 -20.16 -14.01 -14.03
C GLY A 34 -20.67 -12.68 -13.48
N SER A 35 -19.85 -11.73 -13.03
CA SER A 35 -20.38 -10.42 -12.61
C SER A 35 -19.75 -9.27 -13.41
N GLY A 36 -20.57 -8.64 -14.25
CA GLY A 36 -20.17 -7.54 -15.13
C GLY A 36 -19.35 -6.45 -14.45
N GLY A 37 -18.18 -6.16 -15.01
CA GLY A 37 -17.48 -4.87 -14.89
C GLY A 37 -17.02 -4.42 -13.51
N LEU A 38 -17.13 -5.24 -12.45
CA LEU A 38 -16.70 -4.88 -11.10
C LEU A 38 -15.29 -5.42 -10.77
N PRO A 39 -14.42 -4.63 -10.12
CA PRO A 39 -13.07 -5.06 -9.77
C PRO A 39 -13.11 -6.32 -8.91
N PRO A 40 -12.12 -7.22 -9.05
CA PRO A 40 -12.12 -8.50 -8.36
C PRO A 40 -12.21 -8.29 -6.84
N ARG A 41 -12.98 -9.15 -6.18
CA ARG A 41 -13.21 -9.11 -4.73
C ARG A 41 -11.87 -9.03 -4.01
N ALA A 42 -11.70 -8.06 -3.11
CA ALA A 42 -10.41 -7.85 -2.46
C ALA A 42 -10.06 -9.01 -1.53
N THR A 43 -9.29 -9.96 -2.05
CA THR A 43 -8.65 -10.98 -1.23
C THR A 43 -7.35 -10.42 -0.68
N GLY A 44 -7.06 -10.70 0.60
CA GLY A 44 -5.77 -10.31 1.19
C GLY A 44 -4.58 -10.99 0.50
N PRO A 45 -3.35 -10.53 0.76
CA PRO A 45 -2.15 -11.12 0.19
C PRO A 45 -2.00 -12.58 0.63
N LYS A 46 -1.61 -13.44 -0.32
CA LYS A 46 -1.32 -14.87 -0.09
C LYS A 46 0.18 -15.13 -0.29
N GLY A 47 0.67 -16.28 0.17
CA GLY A 47 2.02 -16.71 -0.17
C GLY A 47 3.19 -15.85 0.36
N PRO A 48 4.31 -15.78 -0.38
CA PRO A 48 5.41 -14.86 -0.15
C PRO A 48 4.98 -13.40 -0.13
N ALA A 49 3.96 -13.00 -0.91
CA ALA A 49 3.42 -11.64 -0.86
C ALA A 49 2.86 -11.30 0.53
N LYS A 50 2.28 -12.27 1.25
CA LYS A 50 1.83 -12.10 2.65
C LYS A 50 3.00 -11.92 3.63
N VAL A 51 4.14 -12.54 3.36
CA VAL A 51 5.35 -12.38 4.20
C VAL A 51 5.95 -11.00 3.95
N LEU A 52 6.12 -10.63 2.68
CA LEU A 52 6.67 -9.35 2.29
C LEU A 52 5.75 -8.17 2.65
N SER A 53 4.43 -8.36 2.66
CA SER A 53 3.49 -7.32 3.10
C SER A 53 3.70 -6.92 4.56
N LYS A 54 4.19 -7.83 5.42
CA LYS A 54 4.56 -7.48 6.80
C LYS A 54 5.74 -6.50 6.83
N ALA A 55 6.72 -6.71 5.97
CA ALA A 55 7.86 -5.80 5.83
C ALA A 55 7.42 -4.44 5.29
N GLN A 56 6.59 -4.42 4.23
CA GLN A 56 5.99 -3.19 3.71
C GLN A 56 5.23 -2.43 4.80
N ASN A 57 4.37 -3.11 5.56
CA ASN A 57 3.59 -2.50 6.64
C ASN A 57 4.47 -1.86 7.71
N ARG A 58 5.62 -2.48 8.04
CA ARG A 58 6.59 -1.88 8.96
C ARG A 58 7.22 -0.63 8.36
N SER A 59 7.64 -0.69 7.09
CA SER A 59 8.21 0.46 6.39
C SER A 59 7.23 1.62 6.27
N LEU A 60 5.97 1.35 5.95
CA LEU A 60 4.91 2.36 5.89
C LEU A 60 4.76 3.11 7.22
N ARG A 61 4.78 2.40 8.35
CA ARG A 61 4.71 3.04 9.67
C ARG A 61 5.89 3.95 9.93
N ILE A 62 7.10 3.54 9.55
CA ILE A 62 8.32 4.34 9.72
C ILE A 62 8.30 5.58 8.82
N VAL A 63 7.99 5.39 7.53
CA VAL A 63 7.99 6.47 6.54
C VAL A 63 6.90 7.49 6.85
N VAL A 64 5.70 7.05 7.19
CA VAL A 64 4.59 7.95 7.55
C VAL A 64 4.78 8.52 8.97
N GLY A 65 5.55 7.86 9.84
CA GLY A 65 5.67 8.22 11.25
C GLY A 65 4.41 7.87 12.04
N ALA A 66 3.67 6.83 11.64
CA ALA A 66 2.39 6.48 12.24
C ALA A 66 2.54 5.49 13.42
N TYR A 67 1.62 5.60 14.38
CA TYR A 67 1.47 4.63 15.46
C TYR A 67 1.22 3.20 14.95
N LYS A 68 1.53 2.20 15.77
CA LYS A 68 1.33 0.77 15.47
C LYS A 68 -0.14 0.40 15.22
N SER A 69 -1.09 1.12 15.80
CA SER A 69 -2.53 0.92 15.58
C SER A 69 -3.02 1.43 14.22
N GLY A 70 -2.26 2.33 13.59
CA GLY A 70 -2.67 3.02 12.36
C GLY A 70 -3.15 2.03 11.30
N PRO A 71 -4.34 2.22 10.70
CA PRO A 71 -4.85 1.31 9.69
C PRO A 71 -3.97 1.34 8.44
N ILE A 72 -3.52 0.16 7.98
CA ILE A 72 -2.60 0.04 6.83
C ILE A 72 -3.15 0.74 5.59
N ARG A 73 -4.46 0.62 5.30
CA ARG A 73 -5.11 1.29 4.16
C ARG A 73 -4.87 2.81 4.13
N CYS A 74 -4.84 3.45 5.30
CA CYS A 74 -4.63 4.90 5.39
C CYS A 74 -3.14 5.19 5.17
N LEU A 75 -2.25 4.38 5.72
CA LEU A 75 -0.81 4.52 5.50
C LEU A 75 -0.43 4.35 4.02
N GLU A 76 -1.05 3.39 3.33
CA GLU A 76 -0.91 3.19 1.90
C GLU A 76 -1.25 4.47 1.13
N THR A 77 -2.41 5.10 1.42
CA THR A 77 -2.85 6.31 0.72
C THR A 77 -2.10 7.58 1.14
N GLU A 78 -1.63 7.67 2.39
CA GLU A 78 -0.79 8.79 2.85
C GLU A 78 0.62 8.70 2.26
N ALA A 79 1.19 7.50 2.14
CA ALA A 79 2.51 7.29 1.55
C ALA A 79 2.49 7.17 0.01
N TRP A 80 1.30 7.13 -0.61
CA TRP A 80 1.10 6.78 -2.01
C TRP A 80 1.83 5.48 -2.40
N VAL A 81 1.62 4.43 -1.60
CA VAL A 81 2.20 3.11 -1.83
C VAL A 81 1.08 2.08 -1.89
N PRO A 82 0.84 1.43 -3.04
CA PRO A 82 -0.21 0.42 -3.16
C PRO A 82 0.12 -0.85 -2.34
N PRO A 83 -0.89 -1.66 -1.99
CA PRO A 83 -0.70 -2.98 -1.42
C PRO A 83 0.31 -3.81 -2.22
N LEU A 84 1.24 -4.48 -1.53
CA LEU A 84 2.35 -5.17 -2.18
C LEU A 84 1.91 -6.19 -3.21
N ASP A 85 0.85 -6.96 -2.93
CA ASP A 85 0.34 -7.97 -3.85
C ASP A 85 -0.18 -7.35 -5.16
N LEU A 86 -0.84 -6.19 -5.10
CA LEU A 86 -1.25 -5.47 -6.31
C LEU A 86 -0.04 -4.97 -7.10
N TYR A 87 1.00 -4.49 -6.42
CA TYR A 87 2.25 -4.10 -7.06
C TYR A 87 2.98 -5.28 -7.71
N LEU A 88 3.03 -6.44 -7.05
CA LEU A 88 3.64 -7.65 -7.59
C LEU A 88 2.86 -8.16 -8.81
N ASN A 89 1.53 -8.16 -8.75
CA ASN A 89 0.69 -8.48 -9.91
C ASN A 89 1.02 -7.55 -11.08
N LYS A 90 1.09 -6.23 -10.86
CA LYS A 90 1.52 -5.27 -11.88
C LYS A 90 2.85 -5.63 -12.51
N ARG A 91 3.86 -5.94 -11.68
CA ARG A 91 5.23 -6.24 -12.14
C ARG A 91 5.25 -7.51 -12.99
N LEU A 92 4.42 -8.48 -12.65
CA LEU A 92 4.27 -9.73 -13.37
C LEU A 92 3.53 -9.51 -14.70
N ALA A 93 2.46 -8.71 -14.75
CA ALA A 93 1.84 -8.31 -16.03
C ALA A 93 2.75 -7.47 -16.91
N ASP A 94 3.52 -6.52 -16.34
CA ASP A 94 4.54 -5.75 -17.08
C ASP A 94 5.63 -6.67 -17.65
N PHE A 95 5.94 -7.78 -16.98
CA PHE A 95 6.89 -8.77 -17.47
C PHE A 95 6.30 -9.60 -18.62
N GLU A 96 5.08 -10.11 -18.47
CA GLU A 96 4.41 -10.84 -19.55
C GLU A 96 4.15 -10.00 -20.78
N GLY A 97 3.70 -8.75 -20.59
CA GLY A 97 3.52 -7.81 -21.69
C GLY A 97 4.83 -7.59 -22.45
N ARG A 98 5.99 -7.61 -21.77
CA ARG A 98 7.31 -7.56 -22.44
C ARG A 98 7.63 -8.85 -23.20
N LEU A 99 7.24 -10.02 -22.71
CA LEU A 99 7.43 -11.29 -23.42
C LEU A 99 6.54 -11.40 -24.66
N GLN A 100 5.34 -10.82 -24.60
CA GLN A 100 4.39 -10.78 -25.71
C GLN A 100 4.73 -9.72 -26.76
N LYS A 101 5.59 -8.74 -26.43
CA LYS A 101 6.14 -7.82 -27.45
C LYS A 101 6.92 -8.63 -28.49
N GLN A 102 6.68 -8.29 -29.76
CA GLN A 102 7.37 -8.87 -30.91
C GLN A 102 8.87 -8.61 -30.74
N ALA A 103 9.67 -9.69 -30.78
CA ALA A 103 11.11 -9.55 -30.61
C ALA A 103 11.90 -9.81 -31.90
N LEU A 104 11.43 -10.67 -32.80
CA LEU A 104 12.25 -11.08 -33.94
C LEU A 104 11.36 -11.35 -35.15
N GLN A 105 11.71 -10.76 -36.29
CA GLN A 105 11.21 -11.22 -37.58
C GLN A 105 11.81 -12.62 -37.80
N SER A 106 10.98 -13.64 -37.86
CA SER A 106 11.40 -15.01 -38.20
C SER A 106 11.68 -15.07 -39.70
N GLY A 107 12.80 -14.50 -40.14
CA GLY A 107 13.20 -14.46 -41.54
C GLY A 107 13.01 -13.11 -42.22
N ALA A 108 13.80 -12.89 -43.28
CA ALA A 108 13.72 -11.72 -44.13
C ALA A 108 12.57 -11.90 -45.15
N GLY A 109 11.44 -11.26 -44.92
CA GLY A 109 10.32 -11.23 -45.87
C GLY A 109 9.00 -10.73 -45.26
N PRO A 110 8.05 -10.24 -46.08
CA PRO A 110 6.75 -9.76 -45.62
C PRO A 110 5.83 -10.85 -45.04
N GLU A 111 6.15 -12.13 -45.25
CA GLU A 111 5.40 -13.30 -44.74
C GLU A 111 5.99 -13.93 -43.47
N ALA A 112 7.08 -13.38 -42.93
CA ALA A 112 7.75 -13.92 -41.75
C ALA A 112 6.80 -13.96 -40.53
N GLU A 113 6.53 -15.17 -40.02
CA GLU A 113 5.67 -15.39 -38.86
C GLU A 113 6.21 -14.61 -37.66
N ARG A 114 5.35 -13.78 -37.04
CA ARG A 114 5.74 -12.91 -35.93
C ARG A 114 5.78 -13.72 -34.65
N ILE A 115 6.96 -14.22 -34.28
CA ILE A 115 7.14 -14.99 -33.06
C ILE A 115 7.43 -14.04 -31.88
N THR A 116 6.75 -14.25 -30.76
CA THR A 116 6.98 -13.49 -29.52
C THR A 116 8.16 -14.07 -28.74
N THR A 117 8.84 -13.23 -27.95
CA THR A 117 9.92 -13.69 -27.06
C THR A 117 9.45 -14.81 -26.13
N GLY A 118 8.24 -14.67 -25.59
CA GLY A 118 7.64 -15.67 -24.71
C GLY A 118 7.48 -17.02 -25.41
N HIS A 119 7.08 -17.03 -26.69
CA HIS A 119 6.97 -18.25 -27.47
C HIS A 119 8.33 -18.94 -27.66
N LEU A 120 9.37 -18.18 -27.99
CA LEU A 120 10.74 -18.71 -28.14
C LEU A 120 11.28 -19.35 -26.84
N ILE A 121 11.06 -18.68 -25.70
CA ILE A 121 11.46 -19.19 -24.39
C ILE A 121 10.70 -20.49 -24.08
N THR A 122 9.39 -20.49 -24.29
CA THR A 122 8.53 -21.66 -24.05
C THR A 122 8.96 -22.85 -24.90
N GLU A 123 9.23 -22.63 -26.18
CA GLU A 123 9.79 -23.63 -27.10
C GLU A 123 11.12 -24.19 -26.61
N ALA A 124 12.06 -23.33 -26.20
CA ALA A 124 13.38 -23.73 -25.73
C ALA A 124 13.29 -24.58 -24.44
N CYS A 125 12.47 -24.14 -23.48
CA CYS A 125 12.18 -24.89 -22.25
C CYS A 125 11.57 -26.26 -22.56
N ASN A 126 10.62 -26.32 -23.50
CA ASN A 126 10.00 -27.58 -23.93
C ASN A 126 11.01 -28.53 -24.59
N LYS A 127 11.93 -28.01 -25.42
CA LYS A 127 13.02 -28.81 -26.03
C LYS A 127 13.93 -29.42 -24.96
N VAL A 128 14.34 -28.62 -23.97
CA VAL A 128 15.16 -29.09 -22.83
C VAL A 128 14.42 -30.14 -21.99
N TYR A 129 13.14 -29.87 -21.68
CA TYR A 129 12.30 -30.80 -20.93
C TYR A 129 12.16 -32.16 -21.63
N ARG A 130 11.86 -32.17 -22.93
CA ARG A 130 11.78 -33.41 -23.74
C ARG A 130 13.08 -34.21 -23.68
N ARG A 131 14.25 -33.56 -23.74
CA ARG A 131 15.57 -34.22 -23.63
C ARG A 131 15.77 -34.88 -22.27
N PHE A 132 15.45 -34.18 -21.18
CA PHE A 132 15.55 -34.76 -19.83
C PHE A 132 14.61 -35.95 -19.64
N ASN A 133 13.39 -35.89 -20.17
CA ASN A 133 12.42 -36.96 -20.02
C ASN A 133 12.83 -38.21 -20.82
N LYS A 134 13.41 -38.04 -22.03
CA LYS A 134 14.04 -39.13 -22.78
C LYS A 134 15.16 -39.80 -21.97
N ARG A 135 16.09 -39.02 -21.41
CA ARG A 135 17.19 -39.55 -20.57
C ARG A 135 16.70 -40.29 -19.32
N ARG A 136 15.61 -39.84 -18.68
CA ARG A 136 15.00 -40.54 -17.54
C ARG A 136 14.41 -41.89 -17.94
N LYS A 137 13.66 -41.93 -19.05
CA LYS A 137 13.10 -43.18 -19.60
C LYS A 137 14.21 -44.21 -19.88
N THR A 138 15.31 -43.79 -20.50
CA THR A 138 16.46 -44.66 -20.79
C THR A 138 17.11 -45.22 -19.50
N ARG A 139 17.02 -44.49 -18.38
CA ARG A 139 17.53 -44.92 -17.07
C ARG A 139 16.51 -45.70 -16.23
N GLY A 140 15.40 -46.16 -16.83
CA GLY A 140 14.33 -46.87 -16.12
C GLY A 140 13.55 -46.03 -15.10
N ARG A 141 13.76 -44.71 -15.07
CA ARG A 141 13.09 -43.81 -14.11
C ARG A 141 11.76 -43.34 -14.69
N ARG A 142 10.73 -43.27 -13.83
CA ARG A 142 9.42 -42.73 -14.22
C ARG A 142 9.57 -41.32 -14.84
N PRO A 143 8.88 -41.06 -15.98
CA PRO A 143 8.80 -39.72 -16.54
C PRO A 143 8.26 -38.74 -15.51
N ARG A 144 8.80 -37.53 -15.47
CA ARG A 144 8.22 -36.46 -14.65
C ARG A 144 7.06 -35.84 -15.43
N GLN A 145 5.93 -35.51 -14.79
CA GLN A 145 4.92 -34.65 -15.45
C GLN A 145 5.60 -33.35 -15.89
N GLY A 146 5.35 -32.93 -17.12
CA GLY A 146 6.02 -31.80 -17.73
C GLY A 146 5.37 -30.46 -17.39
N PRO A 147 5.97 -29.35 -17.85
CA PRO A 147 5.26 -28.08 -17.94
C PRO A 147 4.21 -28.19 -19.06
N GLN A 148 3.15 -28.96 -18.83
CA GLN A 148 2.02 -29.10 -19.76
C GLN A 148 0.76 -28.44 -19.21
N SER A 149 0.63 -28.35 -17.89
CA SER A 149 -0.24 -27.36 -17.27
C SER A 149 0.52 -26.04 -17.19
N PRO A 150 -0.11 -24.90 -17.53
CA PRO A 150 0.48 -23.60 -17.24
C PRO A 150 0.94 -23.59 -15.78
N THR A 151 2.17 -23.19 -15.55
CA THR A 151 2.69 -23.07 -14.19
C THR A 151 1.76 -22.18 -13.39
N PRO A 152 1.68 -22.32 -12.07
CA PRO A 152 0.91 -21.41 -11.22
C PRO A 152 1.22 -19.93 -11.50
N THR A 153 2.48 -19.63 -11.82
CA THR A 153 2.93 -18.31 -12.27
C THR A 153 2.31 -17.92 -13.60
N GLU A 154 2.33 -18.79 -14.61
CA GLU A 154 1.68 -18.56 -15.92
C GLU A 154 0.14 -18.45 -15.80
N LEU A 155 -0.49 -19.20 -14.90
CA LEU A 155 -1.91 -19.08 -14.59
C LEU A 155 -2.22 -17.74 -13.93
N ALA A 156 -1.51 -17.39 -12.85
CA ALA A 156 -1.66 -16.11 -12.18
C ALA A 156 -1.42 -14.95 -13.15
N ALA A 157 -0.43 -15.10 -14.03
CA ALA A 157 -0.08 -14.08 -14.98
C ALA A 157 -1.10 -13.95 -16.11
N SER A 158 -1.66 -15.05 -16.61
CA SER A 158 -2.85 -14.99 -17.49
C SER A 158 -4.06 -14.29 -16.85
N VAL A 159 -4.30 -14.50 -15.55
CA VAL A 159 -5.35 -13.80 -14.79
C VAL A 159 -5.05 -12.30 -14.68
N VAL A 160 -3.80 -11.92 -14.42
CA VAL A 160 -3.42 -10.50 -14.35
C VAL A 160 -3.40 -9.85 -15.74
N ALA A 161 -2.99 -10.55 -16.80
CA ALA A 161 -3.07 -10.08 -18.18
C ALA A 161 -4.53 -9.88 -18.63
N GLN A 162 -5.44 -10.74 -18.18
CA GLN A 162 -6.88 -10.51 -18.34
C GLN A 162 -7.33 -9.20 -17.67
N TRP A 163 -6.75 -8.80 -16.54
CA TRP A 163 -7.10 -7.52 -15.90
C TRP A 163 -6.72 -6.30 -16.75
N VAL A 164 -5.59 -6.38 -17.45
CA VAL A 164 -5.07 -5.32 -18.32
C VAL A 164 -5.91 -5.23 -19.60
N ASN A 165 -6.35 -6.37 -20.12
CA ASN A 165 -7.19 -6.43 -21.31
C ASN A 165 -8.67 -6.13 -21.01
N TYR A 166 -9.09 -6.21 -19.75
CA TYR A 166 -10.43 -5.81 -19.32
C TYR A 166 -10.56 -4.29 -19.28
N LYS A 167 -11.37 -3.75 -20.21
CA LYS A 167 -11.80 -2.35 -20.19
C LYS A 167 -12.85 -2.14 -19.12
N TRP A 168 -12.50 -1.43 -18.05
CA TRP A 168 -13.42 -1.09 -16.96
C TRP A 168 -14.26 0.14 -17.35
N LYS A 169 -15.59 0.04 -17.27
CA LYS A 169 -16.49 1.18 -17.45
C LYS A 169 -16.83 1.78 -16.08
N ILE A 170 -16.19 2.89 -15.72
CA ILE A 170 -16.51 3.64 -14.49
C ILE A 170 -17.03 5.02 -14.90
N GLY A 171 -18.29 5.32 -14.58
CA GLY A 171 -18.92 6.61 -14.89
C GLY A 171 -18.97 6.92 -16.40
N GLY A 172 -19.18 5.91 -17.24
CA GLY A 172 -19.27 6.06 -18.70
C GLY A 172 -17.93 6.21 -19.43
N LYS A 173 -16.80 6.32 -18.71
CA LYS A 173 -15.45 6.35 -19.30
C LYS A 173 -14.80 4.98 -19.24
N VAL A 174 -14.14 4.61 -20.33
CA VAL A 174 -13.29 3.41 -20.42
C VAL A 174 -11.97 3.71 -19.71
N LYS A 175 -11.63 2.96 -18.67
CA LYS A 175 -10.33 3.01 -17.95
C LYS A 175 -9.64 1.64 -17.96
N GLY A 176 -8.35 1.62 -17.61
CA GLY A 176 -7.57 0.40 -17.49
C GLY A 176 -6.77 0.06 -18.75
N SER A 177 -6.32 1.06 -19.50
CA SER A 177 -5.53 0.82 -20.72
C SER A 177 -4.07 0.48 -20.42
N ASN A 178 -3.62 0.69 -19.18
CA ASN A 178 -2.27 0.33 -18.74
C ASN A 178 -2.29 -0.33 -17.35
N THR A 179 -1.21 -1.04 -17.02
CA THR A 179 -1.07 -1.80 -15.77
C THR A 179 -1.12 -0.94 -14.51
N LYS A 180 -0.65 0.33 -14.56
CA LYS A 180 -0.70 1.27 -13.44
C LYS A 180 -2.14 1.67 -13.10
N GLU A 181 -2.94 2.02 -14.10
CA GLU A 181 -4.35 2.37 -13.90
C GLU A 181 -5.16 1.22 -13.30
N VAL A 182 -4.90 -0.01 -13.76
CA VAL A 182 -5.56 -1.21 -13.23
C VAL A 182 -5.22 -1.40 -11.75
N VAL A 183 -3.96 -1.19 -11.34
CA VAL A 183 -3.54 -1.24 -9.93
C VAL A 183 -4.22 -0.16 -9.12
N GLU A 184 -4.26 1.07 -9.60
CA GLU A 184 -4.91 2.18 -8.89
C GLU A 184 -6.40 1.92 -8.69
N LEU A 185 -7.09 1.38 -9.69
CA LEU A 185 -8.50 0.99 -9.60
C LEU A 185 -8.71 -0.18 -8.62
N ALA A 186 -7.90 -1.23 -8.71
CA ALA A 186 -7.98 -2.37 -7.81
C ALA A 186 -7.67 -1.96 -6.36
N TRP A 187 -6.73 -1.04 -6.18
CA TRP A 187 -6.37 -0.47 -4.89
C TRP A 187 -7.53 0.37 -4.33
N GLN A 188 -8.10 1.25 -5.14
CA GLN A 188 -9.28 2.03 -4.76
C GLN A 188 -10.43 1.13 -4.31
N ALA A 189 -10.77 0.10 -5.08
CA ALA A 189 -11.85 -0.82 -4.75
C ALA A 189 -11.60 -1.57 -3.42
N ARG A 190 -10.36 -2.05 -3.22
CA ARG A 190 -9.94 -2.69 -1.96
C ARG A 190 -10.06 -1.73 -0.79
N TRP A 191 -9.61 -0.49 -0.96
CA TRP A 191 -9.65 0.52 0.07
C TRP A 191 -11.09 0.88 0.46
N GLU A 192 -11.98 1.03 -0.53
CA GLU A 192 -13.40 1.30 -0.31
C GLU A 192 -14.09 0.15 0.43
N GLN A 193 -13.79 -1.10 0.06
CA GLN A 193 -14.30 -2.29 0.74
C GLN A 193 -13.82 -2.33 2.20
N GLN A 194 -12.53 -2.07 2.45
CA GLN A 194 -11.98 -2.05 3.80
C GLN A 194 -12.59 -0.93 4.65
N ARG A 195 -12.76 0.27 4.07
CA ARG A 195 -13.41 1.40 4.73
C ARG A 195 -14.87 1.07 5.10
N ALA A 196 -15.64 0.51 4.16
CA ALA A 196 -17.02 0.11 4.40
C ALA A 196 -17.14 -0.95 5.51
N SER A 197 -16.24 -1.95 5.52
CA SER A 197 -16.24 -3.00 6.55
C SER A 197 -16.01 -2.47 7.97
N GLN A 198 -15.16 -1.45 8.13
CA GLN A 198 -14.88 -0.84 9.45
C GLN A 198 -15.95 0.17 9.90
N GLN A 199 -16.87 0.54 9.01
CA GLN A 199 -17.94 1.51 9.24
C GLN A 199 -19.33 0.84 9.25
N SER A 200 -19.38 -0.45 9.59
CA SER A 200 -20.59 -1.27 9.50
C SER A 200 -21.75 -0.80 10.39
N THR A 201 -21.46 -0.14 11.53
CA THR A 201 -22.48 0.41 12.44
C THR A 201 -22.39 1.93 12.57
N THR A 202 -23.53 2.60 12.83
CA THR A 202 -23.59 4.06 13.06
C THR A 202 -22.65 4.52 14.16
N ARG A 203 -22.55 3.77 15.26
CA ARG A 203 -21.62 4.07 16.37
C ARG A 203 -20.16 3.98 15.95
N GLN A 204 -19.78 2.97 15.16
CA GLN A 204 -18.42 2.84 14.64
C GLN A 204 -18.09 3.93 13.62
N ARG A 205 -19.06 4.40 12.82
CA ARG A 205 -18.84 5.51 11.88
C ARG A 205 -18.42 6.79 12.59
N VAL A 206 -19.06 7.12 13.71
CA VAL A 206 -18.73 8.32 14.49
C VAL A 206 -17.37 8.17 15.18
N LEU A 207 -17.10 7.02 15.80
CA LEU A 207 -15.85 6.78 16.54
C LEU A 207 -14.64 6.56 15.63
N ASN A 208 -14.85 6.04 14.41
CA ASN A 208 -13.80 5.76 13.44
C ASN A 208 -13.83 6.75 12.28
N ARG A 209 -14.41 7.94 12.46
CA ARG A 209 -14.34 9.01 11.46
C ARG A 209 -12.90 9.51 11.37
N ARG A 210 -12.26 9.32 10.22
CA ARG A 210 -10.87 9.72 9.97
C ARG A 210 -10.85 10.68 8.79
N ILE A 211 -10.20 11.83 8.95
CA ILE A 211 -10.01 12.81 7.88
C ILE A 211 -9.30 12.15 6.67
N ALA A 212 -8.38 11.23 6.94
CA ALA A 212 -7.69 10.43 5.91
C ALA A 212 -8.64 9.59 5.04
N ASP A 213 -9.81 9.21 5.54
CA ASP A 213 -10.82 8.41 4.81
C ASP A 213 -11.83 9.27 4.01
N GLU A 214 -11.78 10.59 4.15
CA GLU A 214 -12.77 11.52 3.57
C GLU A 214 -12.27 12.24 2.32
N ASP A 215 -11.00 12.07 1.95
CA ASP A 215 -10.48 12.64 0.72
C ASP A 215 -11.04 11.92 -0.52
N PRO A 216 -11.27 12.66 -1.61
CA PRO A 216 -11.78 12.07 -2.85
C PRO A 216 -10.76 11.08 -3.43
N PRO A 217 -11.20 9.99 -4.07
CA PRO A 217 -10.30 9.03 -4.72
C PRO A 217 -9.33 9.65 -5.73
N ALA A 218 -9.76 10.71 -6.42
CA ALA A 218 -8.93 11.47 -7.36
C ALA A 218 -7.71 12.15 -6.71
N LEU A 219 -7.64 12.22 -5.39
CA LEU A 219 -6.46 12.66 -4.63
C LEU A 219 -5.74 11.48 -3.98
N LEU A 220 -6.47 10.55 -3.35
CA LEU A 220 -5.89 9.44 -2.57
C LEU A 220 -5.05 8.47 -3.40
N PHE A 221 -5.45 8.21 -4.64
CA PHE A 221 -4.81 7.21 -5.51
C PHE A 221 -3.91 7.83 -6.58
N THR A 222 -3.54 9.10 -6.39
CA THR A 222 -2.61 9.83 -7.27
C THR A 222 -1.40 10.31 -6.50
N ASP A 223 -0.29 10.54 -7.19
CA ASP A 223 0.94 11.12 -6.63
C ASP A 223 0.71 12.48 -5.96
N LYS A 224 -0.37 13.19 -6.35
CA LYS A 224 -0.85 14.41 -5.68
C LYS A 224 -1.10 14.23 -4.18
N ALA A 225 -1.30 13.01 -3.69
CA ALA A 225 -1.34 12.73 -2.26
C ALA A 225 -0.07 13.19 -1.55
N LEU A 226 1.10 13.06 -2.19
CA LEU A 226 2.40 13.45 -1.62
C LEU A 226 2.58 14.97 -1.54
N MET A 227 1.88 15.75 -2.37
CA MET A 227 1.97 17.22 -2.39
C MET A 227 1.59 17.86 -1.05
N ARG A 228 0.83 17.17 -0.18
CA ARG A 228 0.48 17.67 1.14
C ARG A 228 1.67 17.76 2.11
N HIS A 229 2.75 17.02 1.81
CA HIS A 229 3.98 17.01 2.60
C HIS A 229 5.02 18.03 2.12
N GLU A 230 4.73 18.75 1.04
CA GLU A 230 5.66 19.67 0.42
C GLU A 230 6.02 20.84 1.37
N GLY A 231 7.32 21.01 1.62
CA GLY A 231 7.85 22.03 2.52
C GLY A 231 7.42 21.86 3.98
N LEU A 232 7.10 20.63 4.40
CA LEU A 232 6.96 20.27 5.81
C LEU A 232 8.23 19.58 6.30
N THR A 233 8.61 19.81 7.55
CA THR A 233 9.67 19.02 8.19
C THR A 233 9.24 17.55 8.32
N LYS A 234 10.19 16.66 8.63
CA LYS A 234 9.86 15.25 8.86
C LYS A 234 8.86 15.08 10.01
N ALA A 235 9.02 15.85 11.09
CA ALA A 235 8.11 15.84 12.22
C ALA A 235 6.72 16.37 11.84
N GLN A 236 6.65 17.48 11.11
CA GLN A 236 5.39 18.03 10.63
C GLN A 236 4.65 17.06 9.69
N SER A 237 5.37 16.40 8.78
CA SER A 237 4.78 15.39 7.88
C SER A 237 4.22 14.18 8.64
N SER A 238 4.94 13.73 9.68
CA SER A 238 4.47 12.68 10.58
C SER A 238 3.22 13.11 11.33
N LEU A 239 3.25 14.30 11.93
CA LEU A 239 2.14 14.86 12.68
C LEU A 239 0.90 15.05 11.81
N LEU A 240 1.07 15.53 10.57
CA LEU A 240 -0.02 15.66 9.60
C LEU A 240 -0.71 14.32 9.35
N SER A 241 0.07 13.27 9.12
CA SER A 241 -0.45 11.94 8.85
C SER A 241 -1.22 11.40 10.06
N GLN A 242 -0.65 11.52 11.27
CA GLN A 242 -1.31 11.12 12.51
C GLN A 242 -2.60 11.90 12.78
N ALA A 243 -2.58 13.22 12.57
CA ALA A 243 -3.74 14.11 12.73
C ALA A 243 -4.88 13.72 11.78
N ARG A 244 -4.54 13.38 10.52
CA ARG A 244 -5.52 12.96 9.52
C ARG A 244 -6.07 11.56 9.81
N ILE A 245 -5.23 10.65 10.27
CA ILE A 245 -5.64 9.29 10.65
C ILE A 245 -6.45 9.33 11.95
N GLY A 246 -6.20 10.28 12.85
CA GLY A 246 -6.81 10.34 14.19
C GLY A 246 -6.18 9.36 15.19
N ASP A 247 -5.05 8.74 14.84
CA ASP A 247 -4.20 7.96 15.73
C ASP A 247 -2.97 8.82 16.05
N ILE A 248 -3.08 9.61 17.12
CA ILE A 248 -2.16 10.70 17.52
C ILE A 248 -2.14 10.80 19.06
N GLY A 249 -1.09 11.31 19.69
CA GLY A 249 -0.93 11.42 21.15
C GLY A 249 -1.92 12.31 21.94
N LEU A 250 -3.17 12.44 21.49
CA LEU A 250 -4.25 13.12 22.21
C LEU A 250 -5.11 12.13 23.00
N ARG A 251 -5.82 12.61 24.04
CA ARG A 251 -6.55 11.75 24.99
C ARG A 251 -7.56 10.82 24.32
N ASP A 252 -8.26 11.25 23.27
CA ASP A 252 -9.25 10.38 22.59
C ASP A 252 -8.62 9.07 22.10
N TYR A 253 -7.48 9.18 21.41
CA TYR A 253 -6.76 8.03 20.89
C TYR A 253 -6.07 7.24 22.01
N LEU A 254 -5.36 7.92 22.92
CA LEU A 254 -4.64 7.27 24.01
C LEU A 254 -5.59 6.46 24.91
N PHE A 255 -6.78 6.98 25.18
CA PHE A 255 -7.85 6.26 25.88
C PHE A 255 -8.34 5.05 25.06
N ARG A 256 -8.57 5.21 23.75
CA ARG A 256 -9.01 4.13 22.85
C ARG A 256 -8.02 2.96 22.82
N VAL A 257 -6.72 3.23 22.89
CA VAL A 257 -5.66 2.19 22.96
C VAL A 257 -5.30 1.78 24.38
N LYS A 258 -6.04 2.26 25.39
CA LYS A 258 -5.94 1.89 26.81
C LYS A 258 -4.58 2.21 27.45
N VAL A 259 -4.03 3.40 27.20
CA VAL A 259 -2.85 3.88 27.95
C VAL A 259 -3.22 4.02 29.43
N PRO A 260 -2.51 3.36 30.38
CA PRO A 260 -2.93 3.29 31.78
C PRO A 260 -3.15 4.65 32.48
N GLU A 261 -2.34 5.65 32.14
CA GLU A 261 -2.41 7.00 32.74
C GLU A 261 -3.60 7.83 32.21
N VAL A 262 -4.16 7.47 31.05
CA VAL A 262 -5.24 8.20 30.40
C VAL A 262 -6.57 7.59 30.78
N ARG A 263 -7.22 8.16 31.81
CA ARG A 263 -8.48 7.66 32.36
C ARG A 263 -9.73 8.11 31.60
N THR A 264 -9.61 9.09 30.73
CA THR A 264 -10.75 9.71 30.03
C THR A 264 -10.35 10.14 28.61
N PRO A 265 -11.23 9.98 27.60
CA PRO A 265 -11.01 10.49 26.26
C PRO A 265 -11.34 11.99 26.12
N TYR A 266 -11.89 12.61 27.17
CA TYR A 266 -12.41 13.97 27.12
C TYR A 266 -11.30 15.02 27.30
N CYS A 267 -11.46 16.13 26.59
CA CYS A 267 -10.64 17.32 26.76
C CYS A 267 -10.93 17.96 28.12
N GLU A 268 -9.94 18.66 28.67
CA GLU A 268 -10.05 19.36 29.96
C GLU A 268 -11.10 20.46 29.96
N CYS A 269 -11.43 21.03 28.80
CA CYS A 269 -12.52 22.00 28.66
C CYS A 269 -13.93 21.39 28.90
N GLY A 270 -14.04 20.06 28.98
CA GLY A 270 -15.28 19.34 29.26
C GLY A 270 -16.30 19.26 28.11
N ARG A 271 -16.06 19.93 26.97
CA ARG A 271 -17.06 20.03 25.88
C ARG A 271 -16.99 18.92 24.82
N GLY A 272 -16.01 18.02 24.89
CA GLY A 272 -15.89 16.95 23.91
C GLY A 272 -14.68 16.06 24.11
N ARG A 273 -14.54 15.07 23.23
CA ARG A 273 -13.36 14.21 23.15
C ARG A 273 -12.17 15.01 22.64
N GLU A 274 -10.99 14.78 23.21
CA GLU A 274 -9.79 15.50 22.80
C GLU A 274 -9.24 14.91 21.49
N THR A 275 -9.70 15.48 20.38
CA THR A 275 -9.22 15.19 19.02
C THR A 275 -8.60 16.45 18.42
N VAL A 276 -7.86 16.30 17.31
CA VAL A 276 -7.35 17.47 16.55
C VAL A 276 -8.50 18.38 16.14
N GLU A 277 -9.61 17.81 15.70
CA GLU A 277 -10.81 18.57 15.36
C GLU A 277 -11.35 19.36 16.55
N HIS A 278 -11.45 18.74 17.72
CA HIS A 278 -11.89 19.44 18.90
C HIS A 278 -10.93 20.59 19.25
N LEU A 279 -9.63 20.33 19.36
CA LEU A 279 -8.66 21.36 19.75
C LEU A 279 -8.60 22.54 18.78
N VAL A 280 -8.64 22.27 17.47
CA VAL A 280 -8.48 23.28 16.41
C VAL A 280 -9.78 24.04 16.14
N VAL A 281 -10.94 23.38 16.21
CA VAL A 281 -12.22 23.95 15.79
C VAL A 281 -13.10 24.28 16.99
N TRP A 282 -13.37 23.30 17.85
CA TRP A 282 -14.50 23.34 18.79
C TRP A 282 -14.14 23.71 20.23
N CYS A 283 -12.87 23.60 20.62
CA CYS A 283 -12.47 23.79 22.01
C CYS A 283 -12.66 25.27 22.41
N PRO A 284 -13.44 25.57 23.46
CA PRO A 284 -13.59 26.94 23.95
C PRO A 284 -12.35 27.43 24.69
N ASP A 285 -11.57 26.51 25.26
CA ASP A 285 -10.38 26.79 26.05
C ASP A 285 -9.20 25.92 25.56
N PRO A 286 -8.66 26.23 24.36
CA PRO A 286 -7.55 25.48 23.82
C PRO A 286 -6.25 25.76 24.62
N PRO A 287 -5.28 24.82 24.63
CA PRO A 287 -4.07 24.94 25.46
C PRO A 287 -3.19 26.16 25.11
N LEU A 288 -3.33 26.70 23.90
CA LEU A 288 -2.69 27.91 23.44
C LEU A 288 -3.70 28.72 22.61
N GLN A 289 -3.54 30.04 22.58
CA GLN A 289 -4.31 30.89 21.66
C GLN A 289 -4.06 30.46 20.21
N ARG A 290 -5.12 30.41 19.41
CA ARG A 290 -5.04 29.99 18.01
C ARG A 290 -4.47 31.13 17.16
N PRO A 291 -3.41 30.90 16.37
CA PRO A 291 -2.80 31.93 15.51
C PRO A 291 -3.52 32.14 14.18
N TRP A 292 -4.79 31.74 14.11
CA TRP A 292 -5.69 31.91 12.97
C TRP A 292 -7.00 32.51 13.45
N ASP A 293 -7.65 33.29 12.60
CA ASP A 293 -8.98 33.82 12.89
C ASP A 293 -9.97 32.65 13.00
N GLY A 294 -10.90 32.73 13.94
CA GLY A 294 -12.01 31.78 14.05
C GLY A 294 -12.76 31.62 12.74
N LYS A 295 -12.78 32.62 11.84
CA LYS A 295 -13.38 32.52 10.50
C LYS A 295 -12.62 31.62 9.52
N GLU A 296 -11.32 31.38 9.73
CA GLU A 296 -10.47 30.62 8.82
C GLU A 296 -10.69 29.11 8.94
N ILE A 297 -10.98 28.62 10.15
CA ILE A 297 -11.28 27.20 10.43
C ILE A 297 -12.49 27.13 11.39
N ARG A 298 -13.71 27.05 10.83
CA ARG A 298 -14.96 27.07 11.61
C ARG A 298 -15.62 25.71 11.77
N SER A 299 -15.24 24.77 10.93
CA SER A 299 -15.95 23.50 10.81
C SER A 299 -14.99 22.35 10.57
N HIS A 300 -15.51 21.13 10.76
CA HIS A 300 -14.84 19.92 10.33
C HIS A 300 -14.36 20.00 8.86
N ARG A 301 -15.21 20.53 7.96
CA ARG A 301 -14.91 20.63 6.53
C ARG A 301 -13.76 21.59 6.24
N ASP A 302 -13.68 22.69 6.99
CA ASP A 302 -12.56 23.64 6.86
C ASP A 302 -11.26 22.98 7.34
N LEU A 303 -11.30 22.29 8.49
CA LEU A 303 -10.15 21.55 8.99
C LEU A 303 -9.70 20.47 8.01
N GLN A 304 -10.64 19.70 7.46
CA GLN A 304 -10.36 18.70 6.44
C GLN A 304 -9.68 19.33 5.22
N THR A 305 -10.16 20.50 4.77
CA THR A 305 -9.59 21.24 3.62
C THR A 305 -8.19 21.77 3.90
N VAL A 306 -7.95 22.24 5.14
CA VAL A 306 -6.61 22.62 5.60
C VAL A 306 -5.72 21.38 5.60
N LEU A 307 -6.03 20.35 6.39
CA LEU A 307 -5.21 19.14 6.55
C LEU A 307 -5.08 18.30 5.26
N ARG A 308 -5.88 18.55 4.23
CA ARG A 308 -5.64 18.00 2.88
C ARG A 308 -4.31 18.48 2.31
N GLY A 309 -3.86 19.69 2.67
CA GLY A 309 -2.56 20.24 2.28
C GLY A 309 -2.41 20.52 0.78
N VAL A 310 -3.50 20.55 0.03
CA VAL A 310 -3.47 20.79 -1.42
C VAL A 310 -3.73 22.27 -1.73
N GLY A 311 -2.80 22.90 -2.45
CA GLY A 311 -2.88 24.31 -2.82
C GLY A 311 -2.12 25.24 -1.86
N ALA A 312 -1.79 26.44 -2.32
CA ALA A 312 -0.95 27.39 -1.58
C ALA A 312 -1.57 27.81 -0.23
N ARG A 313 -2.89 28.06 -0.21
CA ARG A 313 -3.62 28.41 1.01
C ARG A 313 -3.56 27.30 2.05
N SER A 314 -3.99 26.09 1.71
CA SER A 314 -3.97 24.95 2.64
C SER A 314 -2.56 24.64 3.14
N ARG A 315 -1.53 24.66 2.29
CA ARG A 315 -0.13 24.45 2.73
C ARG A 315 0.31 25.45 3.80
N ARG A 316 -0.04 26.74 3.65
CA ARG A 316 0.25 27.77 4.66
C ARG A 316 -0.47 27.48 5.99
N PHE A 317 -1.76 27.16 5.94
CA PHE A 317 -2.54 26.88 7.14
C PHE A 317 -2.13 25.58 7.83
N VAL A 318 -1.79 24.53 7.07
CA VAL A 318 -1.28 23.27 7.63
C VAL A 318 -0.04 23.54 8.47
N ARG A 319 0.93 24.31 7.98
CA ARG A 319 2.13 24.65 8.78
C ARG A 319 1.78 25.36 10.08
N LYS A 320 0.86 26.33 10.04
CA LYS A 320 0.39 27.03 11.24
C LYS A 320 -0.28 26.08 12.23
N VAL A 321 -1.20 25.23 11.78
CA VAL A 321 -1.91 24.27 12.62
C VAL A 321 -0.96 23.24 13.23
N LEU A 322 -0.03 22.70 12.44
CA LEU A 322 0.94 21.72 12.91
C LEU A 322 1.94 22.34 13.90
N GLY A 323 2.45 23.54 13.63
CA GLY A 323 3.33 24.25 14.56
C GLY A 323 2.61 24.51 15.89
N TRP A 324 1.38 25.04 15.84
CA TRP A 324 0.57 25.26 17.03
C TRP A 324 0.29 23.96 17.81
N LEU A 325 0.00 22.85 17.13
CA LEU A 325 -0.18 21.54 17.77
C LEU A 325 1.10 21.06 18.47
N MET A 326 2.27 21.26 17.86
CA MET A 326 3.55 20.93 18.49
C MET A 326 3.83 21.80 19.72
N ASP A 327 3.46 23.08 19.68
CA ASP A 327 3.64 24.03 20.79
C ASP A 327 2.63 23.85 21.91
N SER A 328 1.49 23.20 21.63
CA SER A 328 0.35 23.06 22.56
C SER A 328 0.65 22.36 23.89
N GLY A 329 1.81 21.70 24.01
CA GLY A 329 2.17 20.89 25.18
C GLY A 329 1.39 19.58 25.31
N ARG A 330 0.42 19.30 24.42
CA ARG A 330 -0.38 18.05 24.44
C ARG A 330 0.34 16.88 23.78
N LEU A 331 1.21 17.16 22.80
CA LEU A 331 1.88 16.15 21.99
C LEU A 331 3.35 15.99 22.41
N LEU A 332 3.55 15.30 23.53
CA LEU A 332 4.87 15.14 24.15
C LEU A 332 5.89 14.47 23.22
N GLU A 333 5.44 13.61 22.31
CA GLU A 333 6.29 12.91 21.35
C GLU A 333 7.01 13.84 20.36
N TYR A 334 6.51 15.06 20.15
CA TYR A 334 7.13 16.05 19.25
C TYR A 334 7.96 17.11 19.99
N ARG A 335 7.99 17.10 21.34
CA ARG A 335 8.63 18.15 22.15
C ARG A 335 10.12 18.33 21.86
N LEU A 336 10.86 17.23 21.75
CA LEU A 336 12.30 17.28 21.48
C LEU A 336 12.57 17.84 20.08
N THR A 337 11.86 17.33 19.07
CA THR A 337 12.05 17.81 17.69
C THR A 337 11.67 19.27 17.56
N ARG A 338 10.59 19.70 18.21
CA ARG A 338 10.19 21.11 18.21
C ARG A 338 11.23 22.03 18.82
N ARG A 339 11.88 21.60 19.91
CA ARG A 339 12.99 22.35 20.52
C ARG A 339 14.17 22.52 19.56
N LEU A 340 14.58 21.43 18.91
CA LEU A 340 15.67 21.46 17.93
C LEU A 340 15.34 22.34 16.72
N GLU A 341 14.09 22.33 16.24
CA GLU A 341 13.65 23.21 15.14
C GLU A 341 13.76 24.71 15.52
N LEU A 342 13.52 25.07 16.78
CA LEU A 342 13.65 26.45 17.25
C LEU A 342 15.12 26.87 17.38
N GLU A 343 15.96 26.00 17.95
CA GLU A 343 17.40 26.24 18.08
C GLU A 343 18.10 26.45 16.73
N THR A 344 17.66 25.74 15.67
CA THR A 344 18.22 25.94 14.32
C THR A 344 17.85 27.29 13.69
N VAL A 345 16.70 27.87 14.06
CA VAL A 345 16.26 29.17 13.53
C VAL A 345 16.98 30.32 14.22
N ASP A 346 17.24 30.17 15.53
CA ASP A 346 17.94 31.19 16.34
C ASP A 346 19.45 31.23 16.06
N GLY A 347 20.03 30.15 15.50
CA GLY A 347 21.46 30.04 15.17
C GLY A 347 21.86 30.52 13.76
N GLU A 348 20.91 30.89 12.91
CA GLU A 348 21.14 31.44 11.56
C GLU A 348 21.04 32.99 11.52
N GLY A 349 20.95 33.64 12.69
CA GLY A 349 20.78 35.09 12.87
C GLY A 349 22.08 35.89 12.96
#